data_AF-A0A954RFW1-F1
#
_entry.id   AF-A0A954RFW1-F1
#
_cell.length_a   1.000
_cell.length_b   1.000
_cell.length_c   1.000
_cell.angle_alpha   90.00
_cell.angle_beta   90.00
_cell.angle_gamma   90.00
#
_symmetry.space_group_name_H-M   'P 1'
#
loop_
_entity.id
_entity.type
_entity.pdbx_description
1 polymer ?
#
loop_
_entity_poly.entity_id
_entity_poly.type
_entity_poly.pdbx_seq_one_letter_code
_entity_poly.pdbx_strand_id
1 'polypeptide(L)'
;RLAPRLTPHIPKIVEQTYAKLLSYDATARHFLPRQSGYEGDLPASLAELGPEARQIQFRKEHLRRYLTSLVGNAYDARMVNYLDVVGKIHTPRAGNKAIDVPLVQMNALLGLLADLLIETIHQLELEATVERQSLRAFNKLLWIQNDFVNRHYAGSTPQTAPTPTPPPAASAWR
;
A
#
# COMPACT_ATOMS: atom_id res chain seq x y z
N ARG A 1 -3.23 13.70 -23.37
CA ARG A 1 -3.67 12.44 -22.71
C ARG A 1 -2.70 12.13 -21.58
N LEU A 2 -3.20 11.74 -20.40
CA LEU A 2 -2.40 11.61 -19.18
C LEU A 2 -1.47 10.39 -19.15
N ALA A 3 -1.97 9.21 -19.52
CA ALA A 3 -1.26 7.96 -19.30
C ALA A 3 0.19 7.92 -19.85
N PRO A 4 0.48 8.31 -21.11
CA PRO A 4 1.85 8.30 -21.62
C PRO A 4 2.80 9.27 -20.89
N ARG A 5 2.24 10.31 -20.25
CA ARG A 5 3.00 11.30 -19.49
C ARG A 5 3.24 10.86 -18.05
N LEU A 6 2.30 10.13 -17.45
CA LEU A 6 2.41 9.66 -16.07
C LEU A 6 3.23 8.37 -15.94
N THR A 7 3.13 7.43 -16.90
CA THR A 7 3.81 6.13 -16.83
C THR A 7 5.32 6.20 -16.52
N PRO A 8 6.12 7.11 -17.14
CA PRO A 8 7.54 7.22 -16.83
C PRO A 8 7.86 7.58 -15.37
N HIS A 9 6.89 8.15 -14.63
CA HIS A 9 7.07 8.57 -13.24
C HIS A 9 6.64 7.50 -12.22
N ILE A 10 5.97 6.44 -12.65
CA ILE A 10 5.53 5.35 -11.76
C ILE A 10 6.68 4.76 -10.94
N PRO A 11 7.88 4.47 -11.50
CA PRO A 11 8.99 3.97 -10.68
C PRO A 11 9.36 4.90 -9.52
N LYS A 12 9.39 6.23 -9.75
CA LYS A 12 9.66 7.22 -8.71
C LYS A 12 8.59 7.21 -7.61
N ILE A 13 7.31 7.15 -8.00
CA ILE A 13 6.19 7.07 -7.04
C ILE A 13 6.32 5.83 -6.17
N VAL A 14 6.67 4.68 -6.77
CA VAL A 14 6.87 3.42 -6.04
C VAL A 14 8.02 3.54 -5.04
N GLU A 15 9.16 4.08 -5.47
CA GLU A 15 10.31 4.30 -4.58
C GLU A 15 9.97 5.21 -3.40
N GLN A 16 9.31 6.35 -3.66
CA GLN A 16 8.88 7.28 -2.61
C GLN A 16 7.87 6.63 -1.65
N THR A 17 6.96 5.81 -2.18
CA THR A 17 5.99 5.06 -1.37
C THR A 17 6.70 4.11 -0.42
N TYR A 18 7.62 3.27 -0.92
CA TYR A 18 8.33 2.30 -0.08
C TYR A 18 9.30 2.97 0.89
N ALA A 19 9.99 4.03 0.49
CA ALA A 19 10.82 4.81 1.40
C ALA A 19 10.01 5.31 2.60
N LYS A 20 8.78 5.81 2.35
CA LYS A 20 7.89 6.26 3.43
C LYS A 20 7.39 5.10 4.29
N LEU A 21 6.94 3.99 3.69
CA LEU A 21 6.43 2.82 4.43
C LEU A 21 7.51 2.14 5.27
N LEU A 22 8.77 2.15 4.83
CA LEU A 22 9.89 1.57 5.57
C LEU A 22 10.45 2.52 6.64
N SER A 23 10.12 3.82 6.59
CA SER A 23 10.58 4.81 7.58
C SER A 23 9.89 4.74 8.94
N TYR A 24 8.86 3.89 9.11
CA TYR A 24 8.17 3.69 10.37
C TYR A 24 8.01 2.20 10.66
N ASP A 25 8.44 1.75 11.84
CA ASP A 25 8.31 0.35 12.28
C ASP A 25 6.86 -0.16 12.20
N ALA A 26 5.90 0.71 12.53
CA ALA A 26 4.48 0.42 12.52
C ALA A 26 3.99 -0.09 11.15
N THR A 27 4.53 0.43 10.05
CA THR A 27 4.23 0.02 8.67
C THR A 27 5.24 -0.99 8.13
N ALA A 28 6.53 -0.82 8.45
CA ALA A 28 7.61 -1.67 7.95
C ALA A 28 7.44 -3.14 8.35
N ARG A 29 6.95 -3.41 9.57
CA ARG A 29 6.74 -4.77 10.10
C ARG A 29 5.86 -5.66 9.23
N HIS A 30 4.96 -5.08 8.43
CA HIS A 30 4.07 -5.83 7.55
C HIS A 30 4.77 -6.43 6.33
N PHE A 31 6.04 -6.10 6.11
CA PHE A 31 6.86 -6.68 5.04
C PHE A 31 7.77 -7.82 5.50
N LEU A 32 7.84 -8.12 6.80
CA LEU A 32 8.56 -9.29 7.30
C LEU A 32 7.92 -10.61 6.83
N PRO A 33 6.59 -10.79 6.91
CA PRO A 33 5.97 -12.02 6.41
C PRO A 33 6.19 -12.16 4.90
N ARG A 34 6.52 -13.38 4.46
CA ARG A 34 6.72 -13.72 3.05
C ARG A 34 5.52 -13.30 2.19
N GLN A 35 5.74 -12.56 1.11
CA GLN A 35 4.68 -12.33 0.13
C GLN A 35 4.30 -13.63 -0.60
N SER A 36 3.01 -13.82 -0.87
CA SER A 36 2.53 -14.92 -1.73
C SER A 36 3.24 -14.88 -3.09
N GLY A 37 3.77 -16.03 -3.53
CA GLY A 37 4.52 -16.17 -4.78
C GLY A 37 5.99 -15.72 -4.72
N TYR A 38 6.48 -15.28 -3.56
CA TYR A 38 7.90 -14.95 -3.37
C TYR A 38 8.68 -16.13 -2.79
N GLU A 39 9.71 -16.59 -3.48
CA GLU A 39 10.51 -17.78 -3.11
C GLU A 39 11.91 -17.45 -2.56
N GLY A 40 12.33 -16.19 -2.58
CA GLY A 40 13.67 -15.80 -2.13
C GLY A 40 13.84 -15.66 -0.61
N ASP A 41 14.99 -15.13 -0.21
CA ASP A 41 15.36 -14.94 1.19
C ASP A 41 14.49 -13.88 1.90
N LEU A 42 14.22 -14.10 3.18
CA LEU A 42 13.51 -13.14 4.03
C LEU A 42 14.52 -12.43 4.93
N PRO A 43 14.30 -11.14 5.23
CA PRO A 43 15.06 -10.45 6.28
C PRO A 43 14.79 -11.13 7.63
N ALA A 44 15.82 -11.28 8.47
CA ALA A 44 15.67 -11.95 9.76
C ALA A 44 14.99 -11.05 10.80
N SER A 45 15.04 -9.73 10.62
CA SER A 45 14.49 -8.74 11.55
C SER A 45 14.07 -7.45 10.85
N LEU A 46 13.37 -6.58 11.57
CA LEU A 46 13.07 -5.21 11.11
C LEU A 46 14.34 -4.40 10.81
N ALA A 47 15.40 -4.59 11.59
CA ALA A 47 16.66 -3.86 11.41
C ALA A 47 17.35 -4.20 10.07
N GLU A 48 17.10 -5.41 9.55
CA GLU A 48 17.63 -5.89 8.27
C GLU A 48 16.67 -5.63 7.10
N LEU A 49 15.47 -5.10 7.37
CA LEU A 49 14.48 -4.79 6.35
C LEU A 49 14.82 -3.47 5.65
N GLY A 50 15.58 -3.54 4.57
CA GLY A 50 15.95 -2.39 3.74
C GLY A 50 15.24 -2.32 2.38
N PRO A 51 15.34 -1.18 1.67
CA PRO A 51 14.79 -1.03 0.31
C PRO A 51 15.40 -2.02 -0.70
N GLU A 52 16.63 -2.47 -0.47
CA GLU A 52 17.35 -3.43 -1.33
C GLU A 52 17.03 -4.90 -1.00
N ALA A 53 16.24 -5.17 0.04
CA ALA A 53 15.83 -6.53 0.34
C ALA A 53 15.05 -7.10 -0.84
N ARG A 54 15.42 -8.30 -1.30
CA ARG A 54 14.82 -8.95 -2.48
C ARG A 54 13.30 -9.05 -2.40
N GLN A 55 12.76 -9.32 -1.21
CA GLN A 55 11.31 -9.30 -1.02
C GLN A 55 10.74 -7.90 -1.27
N ILE A 56 11.32 -6.84 -0.74
CA ILE A 56 10.85 -5.46 -0.96
C ILE A 56 10.83 -5.12 -2.44
N GLN A 57 11.86 -5.49 -3.18
CA GLN A 57 11.91 -5.32 -4.64
C GLN A 57 10.78 -6.09 -5.36
N PHE A 58 10.49 -7.32 -4.92
CA PHE A 58 9.34 -8.09 -5.43
C PHE A 58 7.99 -7.40 -5.14
N ARG A 59 7.84 -6.79 -3.96
CA ARG A 59 6.61 -6.08 -3.61
C ARG A 59 6.49 -4.73 -4.34
N LYS A 60 7.59 -4.03 -4.57
CA LYS A 60 7.65 -2.81 -5.41
C LYS A 60 7.13 -3.08 -6.81
N GLU A 61 7.51 -4.22 -7.40
CA GLU A 61 7.02 -4.64 -8.72
C GLU A 61 5.49 -4.82 -8.74
N HIS A 62 4.89 -5.36 -7.68
CA HIS A 62 3.43 -5.46 -7.57
C HIS A 62 2.76 -4.08 -7.54
N LEU A 63 3.29 -3.13 -6.78
CA LEU A 63 2.76 -1.76 -6.75
C LEU A 63 2.94 -1.06 -8.11
N ARG A 64 4.08 -1.28 -8.79
CA ARG A 64 4.33 -0.76 -10.14
C ARG A 64 3.29 -1.27 -11.14
N ARG A 65 3.02 -2.59 -11.12
CA ARG A 65 1.99 -3.21 -11.97
C ARG A 65 0.60 -2.69 -11.66
N TYR A 66 0.27 -2.51 -10.38
CA TYR A 66 -0.99 -1.92 -9.95
C TYR A 66 -1.18 -0.52 -10.54
N LEU A 67 -0.24 0.41 -10.29
CA LEU A 67 -0.31 1.78 -10.80
C LEU A 67 -0.34 1.84 -12.33
N THR A 68 0.43 0.97 -13.01
CA THR A 68 0.42 0.87 -14.48
C THR A 68 -0.94 0.41 -15.00
N SER A 69 -1.58 -0.53 -14.30
CA SER A 69 -2.90 -1.02 -14.67
C SER A 69 -3.97 0.06 -14.51
N LEU A 70 -3.88 0.90 -13.46
CA LEU A 70 -4.81 2.00 -13.24
C LEU A 70 -4.83 3.02 -14.39
N VAL A 71 -3.65 3.28 -15.00
CA VAL A 71 -3.51 4.28 -16.08
C VAL A 71 -3.73 3.70 -17.47
N GLY A 72 -3.44 2.42 -17.67
CA GLY A 72 -3.31 1.82 -19.00
C GLY A 72 -4.45 0.91 -19.42
N ASN A 73 -5.18 0.32 -18.47
CA ASN A 73 -6.15 -0.73 -18.78
C ASN A 73 -7.58 -0.20 -18.91
N ALA A 74 -8.42 -0.92 -19.64
CA ALA A 74 -9.85 -0.69 -19.67
C ALA A 74 -10.48 -1.01 -18.32
N TYR A 75 -11.47 -0.20 -17.92
CA TYR A 75 -12.24 -0.40 -16.70
C TYR A 75 -13.45 -1.29 -17.00
N ASP A 76 -13.17 -2.58 -17.21
CA ASP A 76 -14.15 -3.64 -17.43
C ASP A 76 -14.33 -4.50 -16.16
N ALA A 77 -15.13 -5.57 -16.26
CA ALA A 77 -15.35 -6.51 -15.14
C ALA A 77 -14.04 -7.12 -14.60
N ARG A 78 -12.99 -7.26 -15.43
CA ARG A 78 -11.69 -7.78 -14.98
C ARG A 78 -10.98 -6.76 -14.11
N MET A 79 -11.03 -5.47 -14.46
CA MET A 79 -10.50 -4.40 -13.61
C MET A 79 -11.22 -4.37 -12.26
N VAL A 80 -12.55 -4.47 -12.25
CA VAL A 80 -13.33 -4.50 -11.00
C VAL A 80 -12.87 -5.65 -10.09
N ASN A 81 -12.74 -6.86 -10.63
CA ASN A 81 -12.24 -8.01 -9.87
C ASN A 81 -10.79 -7.81 -9.40
N TYR A 82 -9.95 -7.18 -10.22
CA TYR A 82 -8.57 -6.88 -9.85
C TYR A 82 -8.48 -5.91 -8.67
N LEU A 83 -9.28 -4.84 -8.64
CA LEU A 83 -9.33 -3.88 -7.52
C LEU A 83 -9.80 -4.55 -6.21
N ASP A 84 -10.77 -5.47 -6.29
CA ASP A 84 -11.25 -6.27 -5.15
C ASP A 84 -10.13 -7.17 -4.60
N VAL A 85 -9.45 -7.92 -5.47
CA VAL A 85 -8.30 -8.75 -5.07
C VAL A 85 -7.20 -7.91 -4.42
N VAL A 86 -6.87 -6.73 -4.97
CA VAL A 86 -5.91 -5.80 -4.37
C VAL A 86 -6.35 -5.36 -2.97
N GLY A 87 -7.64 -5.13 -2.75
CA GLY A 87 -8.16 -4.87 -1.40
C GLY A 87 -7.94 -6.07 -0.46
N LYS A 88 -8.27 -7.27 -0.94
CA LYS A 88 -8.27 -8.50 -0.13
C LYS A 88 -6.89 -8.97 0.33
N ILE A 89 -5.86 -8.84 -0.51
CA ILE A 89 -4.51 -9.37 -0.23
C ILE A 89 -3.79 -8.73 0.97
N HIS A 90 -4.30 -7.60 1.48
CA HIS A 90 -3.76 -6.92 2.65
C HIS A 90 -4.35 -7.46 3.97
N THR A 91 -5.21 -8.49 3.88
CA THR A 91 -5.86 -9.15 5.01
C THR A 91 -5.49 -10.64 5.04
N PRO A 92 -5.73 -11.35 6.16
CA PRO A 92 -5.50 -12.80 6.24
C PRO A 92 -6.38 -13.65 5.30
N ARG A 93 -7.30 -13.04 4.54
CA ARG A 93 -8.32 -13.71 3.73
C ARG A 93 -7.82 -14.08 2.33
N ALA A 94 -6.65 -13.63 1.90
CA ALA A 94 -6.05 -13.97 0.61
C ALA A 94 -4.52 -13.88 0.63
N GLY A 95 -3.87 -14.60 -0.29
CA GLY A 95 -2.41 -14.61 -0.37
C GLY A 95 -1.79 -15.32 0.83
N ASN A 96 -1.14 -14.55 1.73
CA ASN A 96 -0.52 -15.09 2.94
C ASN A 96 -1.33 -14.68 4.19
N LYS A 97 -1.76 -15.67 4.98
CA LYS A 97 -2.52 -15.46 6.23
C LYS A 97 -1.76 -14.69 7.31
N ALA A 98 -0.42 -14.64 7.23
CA ALA A 98 0.42 -13.85 8.13
C ALA A 98 0.47 -12.36 7.76
N ILE A 99 -0.09 -11.96 6.61
CA ILE A 99 -0.26 -10.56 6.23
C ILE A 99 -1.60 -10.08 6.77
N ASP A 100 -1.53 -9.18 7.75
CA ASP A 100 -2.69 -8.52 8.36
C ASP A 100 -2.34 -7.05 8.58
N VAL A 101 -2.72 -6.19 7.63
CA VAL A 101 -2.41 -4.77 7.66
C VAL A 101 -3.60 -4.02 8.26
N PRO A 102 -3.44 -3.24 9.34
CA PRO A 102 -4.56 -2.49 9.92
C PRO A 102 -5.19 -1.51 8.90
N LEU A 103 -6.53 -1.41 8.91
CA LEU A 103 -7.26 -0.51 8.00
C LEU A 103 -6.75 0.93 8.04
N VAL A 104 -6.40 1.44 9.24
CA VAL A 104 -5.84 2.80 9.39
C VAL A 104 -4.56 2.99 8.57
N GLN A 105 -3.72 1.95 8.46
CA GLN A 105 -2.48 2.01 7.67
C GLN A 105 -2.75 1.87 6.17
N MET A 106 -3.77 1.09 5.78
CA MET A 106 -4.24 1.07 4.39
C MET A 106 -4.76 2.44 3.95
N ASN A 107 -5.56 3.10 4.80
CA ASN A 107 -6.05 4.45 4.54
C ASN A 107 -4.89 5.45 4.43
N ALA A 108 -3.89 5.34 5.31
CA ALA A 108 -2.69 6.18 5.25
C ALA A 108 -1.89 5.94 3.95
N LEU A 109 -1.75 4.69 3.49
CA LEU A 109 -1.11 4.38 2.21
C LEU A 109 -1.86 4.99 1.03
N LEU A 110 -3.19 4.89 1.00
CA LEU A 110 -3.98 5.52 -0.08
C LEU A 110 -3.89 7.05 -0.04
N GLY A 111 -3.83 7.65 1.15
CA GLY A 111 -3.56 9.08 1.31
C GLY A 111 -2.20 9.49 0.77
N LEU A 112 -1.15 8.72 1.07
CA LEU A 112 0.20 8.94 0.53
C LEU A 112 0.23 8.82 -1.00
N LEU A 113 -0.41 7.80 -1.56
CA LEU A 113 -0.48 7.64 -3.02
C LEU A 113 -1.25 8.78 -3.69
N ALA A 114 -2.32 9.28 -3.05
CA ALA A 114 -3.04 10.45 -3.54
C ALA A 114 -2.13 11.68 -3.61
N ASP A 115 -1.38 11.96 -2.54
CA ASP A 115 -0.44 13.07 -2.44
C ASP A 115 0.66 12.99 -3.52
N LEU A 116 1.33 11.83 -3.63
CA LEU A 116 2.37 11.59 -4.63
C LEU A 116 1.84 11.72 -6.07
N LEU A 117 0.61 11.27 -6.33
CA LEU A 117 -0.01 11.41 -7.65
C LEU A 117 -0.37 12.86 -7.96
N ILE A 118 -0.88 13.63 -6.98
CA ILE A 118 -1.17 15.05 -7.15
C ILE A 118 0.12 15.80 -7.52
N GLU A 119 1.17 15.63 -6.72
CA GLU A 119 2.47 16.27 -6.95
C GLU A 119 3.05 15.89 -8.32
N THR A 120 3.02 14.59 -8.66
CA THR A 120 3.52 14.12 -9.95
C THR A 120 2.73 14.72 -11.11
N ILE A 121 1.39 14.74 -11.03
CA ILE A 121 0.54 15.28 -12.10
C ILE A 121 0.80 16.78 -12.29
N HIS A 122 1.00 17.53 -11.21
CA HIS A 122 1.33 18.94 -11.28
C HIS A 122 2.68 19.18 -11.98
N GLN A 123 3.69 18.36 -11.68
CA GLN A 123 5.02 18.40 -12.32
C GLN A 123 5.00 18.04 -13.82
N LEU A 124 3.91 17.47 -14.36
CA LEU A 124 3.81 17.16 -15.79
C LEU A 124 3.53 18.38 -16.66
N GLU A 125 3.22 19.54 -16.05
CA GLU A 125 2.92 20.81 -16.73
C GLU A 125 1.91 20.61 -17.86
N LEU A 126 0.79 19.94 -17.53
CA LEU A 126 -0.28 19.69 -18.48
C LEU A 126 -1.08 20.97 -18.72
N GLU A 127 -1.86 21.01 -19.81
CA GLU A 127 -2.87 22.05 -19.96
C GLU A 127 -3.83 22.01 -18.75
N ALA A 128 -4.20 23.18 -18.22
CA ALA A 128 -4.88 23.32 -16.93
C ALA A 128 -6.19 22.52 -16.83
N THR A 129 -6.95 22.40 -17.93
CA THR A 129 -8.16 21.58 -17.99
C THR A 129 -7.83 20.10 -17.90
N VAL A 130 -6.82 19.63 -18.65
CA VAL A 130 -6.35 18.24 -18.58
C VAL A 130 -5.80 17.90 -17.19
N GLU A 131 -5.01 18.78 -16.57
CA GLU A 131 -4.52 18.60 -15.21
C GLU A 131 -5.68 18.43 -14.22
N ARG A 132 -6.63 19.37 -14.22
CA ARG A 132 -7.79 19.35 -13.32
C ARG A 132 -8.64 18.10 -13.52
N GLN A 133 -8.88 17.69 -14.76
CA GLN A 133 -9.63 16.47 -15.06
C GLN A 133 -8.88 15.23 -14.56
N SER A 134 -7.56 15.20 -14.73
CA SER A 134 -6.68 14.11 -14.28
C SER A 134 -6.72 13.95 -12.76
N LEU A 135 -6.56 15.06 -12.02
CA LEU A 135 -6.63 15.09 -10.56
C LEU A 135 -8.00 14.61 -10.05
N ARG A 136 -9.10 15.09 -10.65
CA ARG A 136 -10.46 14.66 -10.30
C ARG A 136 -10.71 13.18 -10.59
N ALA A 137 -10.19 12.67 -11.71
CA ALA A 137 -10.32 11.28 -12.07
C ALA A 137 -9.58 10.37 -11.08
N PHE A 138 -8.33 10.70 -10.74
CA PHE A 138 -7.55 9.95 -9.77
C PHE A 138 -8.12 10.00 -8.36
N ASN A 139 -8.62 11.15 -7.92
CA ASN A 139 -9.30 11.24 -6.63
C ASN A 139 -10.49 10.25 -6.57
N LYS A 140 -11.37 10.25 -7.57
CA LYS A 140 -12.49 9.30 -7.63
C LYS A 140 -12.02 7.84 -7.65
N LEU A 141 -10.98 7.56 -8.41
CA LEU A 141 -10.42 6.21 -8.52
C LEU A 141 -9.89 5.70 -7.17
N LEU A 142 -9.16 6.53 -6.42
CA LEU A 142 -8.63 6.15 -5.11
C LEU A 142 -9.75 5.96 -4.09
N TRP A 143 -10.84 6.73 -4.15
CA TRP A 143 -12.05 6.48 -3.36
C TRP A 143 -12.69 5.13 -3.69
N ILE A 144 -12.78 4.77 -4.97
CA ILE A 144 -13.29 3.46 -5.40
C ILE A 144 -12.38 2.34 -4.91
N GLN A 145 -11.06 2.47 -5.05
CA GLN A 145 -10.12 1.49 -4.49
C GLN A 145 -10.27 1.37 -2.97
N ASN A 146 -10.43 2.49 -2.27
CA ASN A 146 -10.62 2.50 -0.83
C ASN A 146 -11.90 1.75 -0.43
N ASP A 147 -12.99 1.87 -1.19
CA ASP A 147 -14.20 1.08 -0.97
C ASP A 147 -13.92 -0.43 -1.10
N PHE A 148 -13.24 -0.86 -2.17
CA PHE A 148 -12.82 -2.27 -2.32
C PHE A 148 -11.94 -2.76 -1.18
N VAL A 149 -11.01 -1.93 -0.70
CA VAL A 149 -10.22 -2.22 0.50
C VAL A 149 -11.17 -2.43 1.69
N ASN A 150 -12.02 -1.45 2.01
CA ASN A 150 -12.89 -1.45 3.19
C ASN A 150 -13.86 -2.64 3.23
N ARG A 151 -14.34 -3.13 2.08
CA ARG A 151 -15.17 -4.36 2.00
C ARG A 151 -14.51 -5.57 2.66
N HIS A 152 -13.18 -5.65 2.62
CA HIS A 152 -12.43 -6.74 3.25
C HIS A 152 -12.03 -6.47 4.71
N TYR A 153 -12.35 -5.30 5.26
CA TYR A 153 -12.23 -4.99 6.70
C TYR A 153 -13.58 -4.94 7.39
N ALA A 154 -14.67 -4.77 6.64
CA ALA A 154 -16.01 -4.96 7.16
C ALA A 154 -16.16 -6.40 7.70
N GLY A 155 -16.66 -6.54 8.93
CA GLY A 155 -16.91 -7.83 9.59
C GLY A 155 -15.67 -8.53 10.17
N SER A 156 -14.47 -7.92 10.16
CA SER A 156 -13.41 -8.36 11.08
C SER A 156 -13.70 -7.79 12.46
N THR A 157 -13.96 -8.65 13.45
CA THR A 157 -13.99 -8.26 14.86
C THR A 157 -12.68 -7.52 15.17
N PRO A 158 -12.69 -6.39 15.88
CA PRO A 158 -11.45 -5.71 16.26
C PRO A 158 -10.54 -6.73 16.95
N GLN A 159 -9.32 -6.90 16.43
CA GLN A 159 -8.28 -7.62 17.16
C GLN A 159 -8.11 -6.86 18.48
N THR A 160 -8.55 -7.45 19.59
CA THR A 160 -8.35 -6.88 20.91
C THR A 160 -6.86 -6.61 21.04
N ALA A 161 -6.50 -5.35 21.31
CA ALA A 161 -5.12 -5.02 21.63
C ALA A 161 -4.65 -5.99 22.72
N PRO A 162 -3.43 -6.55 22.63
CA PRO A 162 -2.91 -7.38 23.71
C PRO A 162 -3.01 -6.57 25.00
N THR A 163 -3.64 -7.16 26.02
CA THR A 163 -3.76 -6.54 27.34
C THR A 163 -2.37 -6.06 27.74
N PRO A 164 -2.18 -4.75 28.04
CA PRO A 164 -0.89 -4.27 28.47
C PRO A 164 -0.45 -5.12 29.65
N THR A 165 0.75 -5.70 29.56
CA THR A 165 1.33 -6.44 30.68
C THR A 165 1.36 -5.46 31.85
N PRO A 166 0.73 -5.78 32.99
CA PRO A 166 0.79 -4.90 34.14
C PRO A 166 2.27 -4.66 34.46
N PRO A 167 2.64 -3.43 34.88
CA PRO A 167 4.01 -3.17 35.30
C PRO A 167 4.40 -4.21 36.35
N PRO A 168 5.66 -4.70 36.35
CA PRO A 168 6.11 -5.62 37.39
C PRO A 168 5.75 -5.01 38.75
N ALA A 169 5.11 -5.81 39.60
CA ALA A 169 4.80 -5.41 40.97
C ALA A 169 6.07 -4.81 41.55
N ALA A 170 5.98 -3.56 42.02
CA ALA A 170 7.12 -2.86 42.59
C ALA A 170 7.73 -3.74 43.69
N SER A 171 8.80 -4.46 43.34
CA SER A 171 9.58 -5.19 44.31
C SER A 171 10.18 -4.13 45.20
N ALA A 172 9.77 -4.19 46.47
CA ALA A 172 10.19 -3.31 47.53
C ALA A 172 11.66 -2.93 47.36
N TRP A 173 11.91 -1.64 47.15
CA TRP A 173 13.17 -1.05 47.54
C TRP A 173 13.27 -1.22 49.06
N ARG A 174 14.02 -2.23 49.48
CA ARG A 174 14.66 -2.35 50.79
C ARG A 174 16.13 -2.65 50.53
#